data_AF-A0AB37IUA6-F1
#
_entry.id   AF-A0AB37IUA6-F1
#
_cell.length_a   1.000
_cell.length_b   1.000
_cell.length_c   1.000
_cell.angle_alpha   90.00
_cell.angle_beta   90.00
_cell.angle_gamma   90.00
#
_symmetry.space_group_name_H-M   'P 1'
#
loop_
_entity.id
_entity.type
_entity.pdbx_description
1 polymer ?
#
loop_
_entity_poly.entity_id
_entity_poly.type
_entity_poly.pdbx_seq_one_letter_code
_entity_poly.pdbx_strand_id
1 'polypeptide(L)'
;MEHQLEFWGSFSPSIREYVESGILDNLDDPTKRDLLEYIDPFTYRSELDIPKLIVIGTNDPYWPIDASRLYKDKLSGYSSMVYAANAGHEYEVFTVTQAISSMIHNLNAGEILPSLSISEERSGSSTKFIPTVERGDSELKELRIFTSSSPEGDFKRSEFDFKVIEDNQAIEFSFEQPTVYYVEGVFTFGGKGLLISTPARVLGK
;
A
#
# COMPACT_ATOMS: atom_id res chain seq x y z
N MET A 1 -13.57 6.25 -6.16
CA MET A 1 -14.66 6.47 -5.20
C MET A 1 -15.45 5.20 -4.92
N GLU A 2 -15.86 4.47 -5.95
CA GLU A 2 -16.57 3.17 -5.86
C GLU A 2 -15.94 2.21 -4.85
N HIS A 3 -14.61 2.08 -4.84
CA HIS A 3 -13.90 1.21 -3.89
C HIS A 3 -14.23 1.49 -2.42
N GLN A 4 -14.52 2.74 -2.00
CA GLN A 4 -14.96 2.99 -0.62
C GLN A 4 -16.33 2.37 -0.32
N LEU A 5 -17.26 2.46 -1.29
CA LEU A 5 -18.60 1.90 -1.16
C LEU A 5 -18.58 0.37 -1.18
N GLU A 6 -17.78 -0.22 -2.06
CA GLU A 6 -17.58 -1.68 -2.09
C GLU A 6 -16.92 -2.19 -0.80
N PHE A 7 -15.93 -1.44 -0.29
CA PHE A 7 -15.17 -1.86 0.88
C PHE A 7 -15.93 -1.61 2.20
N TRP A 8 -16.52 -0.44 2.44
CA TRP A 8 -17.16 -0.10 3.72
C TRP A 8 -18.69 -0.05 3.66
N GLY A 9 -19.30 -0.27 2.50
CA GLY A 9 -20.75 -0.05 2.30
C GLY A 9 -21.18 1.42 2.35
N SER A 10 -20.23 2.34 2.54
CA SER A 10 -20.47 3.77 2.70
C SER A 10 -19.16 4.54 2.46
N PHE A 11 -19.27 5.85 2.23
CA PHE A 11 -18.10 6.72 2.21
C PHE A 11 -17.52 6.89 3.62
N SER A 12 -16.21 7.09 3.70
CA SER A 12 -15.54 7.44 4.96
C SER A 12 -16.16 8.70 5.57
N PRO A 13 -16.43 8.72 6.89
CA PRO A 13 -16.81 9.94 7.59
C PRO A 13 -15.80 11.08 7.42
N SER A 14 -14.54 10.76 7.10
CA SER A 14 -13.45 11.75 6.93
C SER A 14 -13.59 12.57 5.65
N ILE A 15 -14.45 12.15 4.70
CA ILE A 15 -14.73 12.89 3.46
C ILE A 15 -16.19 13.38 3.40
N ARG A 16 -16.89 13.37 4.54
CA ARG A 16 -18.33 13.65 4.61
C ARG A 16 -18.69 15.01 4.01
N GLU A 17 -17.89 16.04 4.23
CA GLU A 17 -18.15 17.38 3.70
C GLU A 17 -18.17 17.40 2.16
N TYR A 18 -17.34 16.57 1.52
CA TYR A 18 -17.38 16.39 0.06
C TYR A 18 -18.67 15.67 -0.36
N VAL A 19 -19.05 14.61 0.35
CA VAL A 19 -20.29 13.86 0.08
C VAL A 19 -21.53 14.77 0.23
N GLU A 20 -21.64 15.50 1.36
CA GLU A 20 -22.77 16.38 1.65
C GLU A 20 -22.86 17.57 0.69
N SER A 21 -21.75 18.02 0.12
CA SER A 21 -21.74 19.06 -0.90
C SER A 21 -22.23 18.60 -2.28
N GLY A 22 -22.37 17.28 -2.50
CA GLY A 22 -22.72 16.70 -3.80
C GLY A 22 -21.60 16.75 -4.85
N ILE A 23 -20.37 17.13 -4.45
CA ILE A 23 -19.23 17.20 -5.39
C ILE A 23 -18.85 15.82 -5.93
N LEU A 24 -19.09 14.77 -5.14
CA LEU A 24 -18.81 13.38 -5.50
C LEU A 24 -19.94 12.69 -6.28
N ASP A 25 -21.06 13.39 -6.51
CA ASP A 25 -22.21 12.81 -7.22
C ASP A 25 -21.98 12.82 -8.73
N ASN A 26 -22.45 11.80 -9.44
CA ASN A 26 -22.45 11.75 -10.90
C ASN A 26 -21.09 12.12 -11.53
N LEU A 27 -19.98 11.55 -11.02
CA LEU A 27 -18.63 11.80 -11.55
C LEU A 27 -18.48 11.40 -13.03
N ASP A 28 -19.46 10.68 -13.58
CA ASP A 28 -19.56 10.33 -14.99
C ASP A 28 -20.18 11.43 -15.88
N ASP A 29 -20.73 12.50 -15.30
CA ASP A 29 -21.18 13.66 -16.06
C ASP A 29 -20.02 14.22 -16.91
N PRO A 30 -20.21 14.51 -18.21
CA PRO A 30 -19.13 14.97 -19.08
C PRO A 30 -18.41 16.22 -18.55
N THR A 31 -19.14 17.19 -17.97
CA THR A 31 -18.53 18.42 -17.45
C THR A 31 -17.66 18.12 -16.22
N LYS A 32 -18.11 17.18 -15.36
CA LYS A 32 -17.33 16.74 -14.20
C LYS A 32 -16.12 15.91 -14.63
N ARG A 33 -16.27 15.04 -15.63
CA ARG A 33 -15.15 14.27 -16.21
C ARG A 33 -14.08 15.19 -16.77
N ASP A 34 -14.48 16.22 -17.53
CA ASP A 34 -13.56 17.23 -18.04
C ASP A 34 -12.79 17.88 -16.88
N LEU A 35 -13.48 18.30 -15.81
CA LEU A 35 -12.82 18.89 -14.65
C LEU A 35 -11.86 17.90 -13.95
N LEU A 36 -12.28 16.65 -13.75
CA LEU A 36 -11.46 15.60 -13.13
C LEU A 36 -10.19 15.34 -13.94
N GLU A 37 -10.28 15.36 -15.28
CA GLU A 37 -9.11 15.24 -16.15
C GLU A 37 -8.06 16.31 -15.84
N TYR A 38 -8.51 17.53 -15.52
CA TYR A 38 -7.62 18.63 -15.14
C TYR A 38 -7.07 18.56 -13.71
N ILE A 39 -7.83 18.05 -12.74
CA ILE A 39 -7.47 18.17 -11.31
C ILE A 39 -7.00 16.88 -10.65
N ASP A 40 -7.36 15.71 -11.18
CA ASP A 40 -6.97 14.42 -10.61
C ASP A 40 -5.50 14.11 -10.96
N PRO A 41 -4.58 14.03 -9.98
CA PRO A 41 -3.17 13.71 -10.26
C PRO A 41 -2.98 12.38 -11.00
N PHE A 42 -3.92 11.44 -10.88
CA PHE A 42 -3.84 10.15 -11.54
C PHE A 42 -3.99 10.26 -13.06
N THR A 43 -4.64 11.29 -13.61
CA THR A 43 -4.78 11.48 -15.06
C THR A 43 -3.43 11.78 -15.71
N TYR A 44 -2.56 12.51 -15.02
CA TYR A 44 -1.20 12.87 -15.45
C TYR A 44 -0.14 11.78 -15.24
N ARG A 45 -0.49 10.63 -14.64
CA ARG A 45 0.49 9.58 -14.25
C ARG A 45 1.39 9.10 -15.40
N SER A 46 0.89 9.09 -16.64
CA SER A 46 1.65 8.65 -17.82
C SER A 46 2.69 9.67 -18.27
N GLU A 47 2.55 10.93 -17.88
CA GLU A 47 3.49 12.01 -18.22
C GLU A 47 4.61 12.17 -17.19
N LEU A 48 4.46 11.56 -16.00
CA LEU A 48 5.37 11.70 -14.88
C LEU A 48 6.34 10.53 -14.78
N ASP A 49 7.35 10.43 -15.64
CA ASP A 49 8.38 9.36 -15.57
C ASP A 49 9.48 9.62 -14.51
N ILE A 50 9.09 10.19 -13.37
CA ILE A 50 9.98 10.43 -12.22
C ILE A 50 9.78 9.35 -11.15
N PRO A 51 10.79 9.08 -10.31
CA PRO A 51 10.63 8.16 -9.17
C PRO A 51 9.57 8.63 -8.18
N LYS A 52 8.75 7.70 -7.69
CA LYS A 52 7.63 7.97 -6.77
C LYS A 52 7.78 7.19 -5.48
N LEU A 53 7.51 7.85 -4.35
CA LEU A 53 7.44 7.22 -3.04
C LEU A 53 6.00 7.35 -2.51
N ILE A 54 5.42 6.24 -2.09
CA ILE A 54 4.11 6.19 -1.43
C ILE A 54 4.32 5.81 0.04
N VAL A 55 3.76 6.59 0.96
CA VAL A 55 3.75 6.27 2.39
C VAL A 55 2.30 6.28 2.86
N ILE A 56 1.85 5.19 3.50
CA ILE A 56 0.47 5.05 3.97
C ILE A 56 0.44 4.59 5.42
N GLY A 57 -0.35 5.26 6.27
CA GLY A 57 -0.68 4.74 7.59
C GLY A 57 -1.68 3.60 7.50
N THR A 58 -1.42 2.48 8.16
CA THR A 58 -2.31 1.29 8.05
C THR A 58 -3.72 1.50 8.61
N ASN A 59 -3.88 2.51 9.45
CA ASN A 59 -5.14 2.86 10.12
C ASN A 59 -5.68 4.22 9.66
N ASP A 60 -5.22 4.73 8.50
CA ASP A 60 -5.76 5.96 7.91
C ASP A 60 -7.29 5.81 7.68
N PRO A 61 -8.13 6.68 8.27
CA PRO A 61 -9.56 6.57 8.16
C PRO A 61 -10.13 7.04 6.82
N TYR A 62 -9.36 7.71 5.95
CA TYR A 62 -9.86 8.30 4.71
C TYR A 62 -10.06 7.28 3.60
N TRP A 63 -9.17 6.28 3.49
CA TRP A 63 -9.15 5.35 2.36
C TRP A 63 -9.01 3.90 2.82
N PRO A 64 -9.65 2.92 2.12
CA PRO A 64 -9.42 1.51 2.37
C PRO A 64 -7.93 1.16 2.32
N ILE A 65 -7.49 0.28 3.22
CA ILE A 65 -6.08 -0.10 3.37
C ILE A 65 -5.45 -0.66 2.08
N ASP A 66 -6.26 -1.28 1.23
CA ASP A 66 -5.85 -1.89 -0.03
C ASP A 66 -6.04 -0.97 -1.26
N ALA A 67 -6.44 0.30 -1.05
CA ALA A 67 -6.70 1.26 -2.13
C ALA A 67 -5.47 1.54 -3.00
N SER A 68 -4.25 1.36 -2.48
CA SER A 68 -3.00 1.51 -3.25
C SER A 68 -2.93 0.60 -4.47
N ARG A 69 -3.59 -0.58 -4.43
CA ARG A 69 -3.67 -1.52 -5.56
C ARG A 69 -4.35 -0.92 -6.79
N LEU A 70 -5.19 0.09 -6.61
CA LEU A 70 -5.92 0.72 -7.71
C LEU A 70 -5.00 1.51 -8.65
N TYR A 71 -3.85 1.97 -8.15
CA TYR A 71 -2.98 2.88 -8.87
C TYR A 71 -1.50 2.50 -8.88
N LYS A 72 -0.98 1.77 -7.88
CA LYS A 72 0.47 1.51 -7.73
C LYS A 72 1.12 0.96 -9.00
N ASP A 73 0.51 -0.07 -9.60
CA ASP A 73 1.05 -0.75 -10.79
C ASP A 73 0.77 0.02 -12.10
N LYS A 74 0.04 1.13 -12.02
CA LYS A 74 -0.28 2.01 -13.15
C LYS A 74 0.58 3.26 -13.19
N LEU A 75 1.48 3.44 -12.21
CA LEU A 75 2.44 4.54 -12.17
C LEU A 75 3.59 4.23 -13.13
N SER A 76 3.92 5.18 -14.01
CA SER A 76 5.11 5.12 -14.86
C SER A 76 6.39 5.21 -14.03
N GLY A 77 7.51 4.73 -14.59
CA GLY A 77 8.82 4.79 -13.95
C GLY A 77 8.93 4.00 -12.64
N TYR A 78 9.97 4.31 -11.86
CA TYR A 78 10.18 3.67 -10.57
C TYR A 78 9.13 4.11 -9.54
N SER A 79 8.56 3.16 -8.80
CA SER A 79 7.69 3.47 -7.65
C SER A 79 7.94 2.54 -6.48
N SER A 80 8.19 3.12 -5.30
CA SER A 80 8.27 2.40 -4.03
C SER A 80 7.08 2.75 -3.13
N MET A 81 6.82 1.90 -2.16
CA MET A 81 5.77 2.08 -1.18
C MET A 81 6.25 1.57 0.18
N VAL A 82 5.80 2.20 1.26
CA VAL A 82 5.94 1.68 2.62
C VAL A 82 4.67 1.98 3.43
N TYR A 83 4.34 1.07 4.34
CA TYR A 83 3.28 1.29 5.32
C TYR A 83 3.87 1.71 6.67
N ALA A 84 3.34 2.78 7.25
CA ALA A 84 3.52 3.08 8.67
C ALA A 84 2.51 2.24 9.45
N ALA A 85 2.95 1.10 9.98
CA ALA A 85 2.11 0.19 10.75
C ALA A 85 1.56 0.88 12.01
N ASN A 86 0.28 0.63 12.30
CA ASN A 86 -0.47 1.19 13.44
C ASN A 86 -0.64 2.72 13.42
N ALA A 87 -0.30 3.38 12.29
CA ALA A 87 -0.45 4.82 12.13
C ALA A 87 -1.77 5.19 11.44
N GLY A 88 -2.43 6.24 11.95
CA GLY A 88 -3.61 6.85 11.35
C GLY A 88 -3.27 7.88 10.26
N HIS A 89 -4.12 8.89 10.11
CA HIS A 89 -3.89 10.02 9.20
C HIS A 89 -2.85 11.04 9.72
N GLU A 90 -2.47 10.92 10.99
CA GLU A 90 -1.51 11.81 11.62
C GLU A 90 -0.09 11.49 11.19
N TYR A 91 0.87 12.29 11.68
CA TYR A 91 2.27 12.08 11.39
C TYR A 91 2.79 10.81 12.08
N GLU A 92 3.41 9.92 11.30
CA GLU A 92 4.33 8.91 11.83
C GLU A 92 5.74 9.32 11.39
N VAL A 93 6.61 9.67 12.34
CA VAL A 93 7.86 10.36 12.02
C VAL A 93 8.93 9.42 11.48
N PHE A 94 9.04 8.22 12.05
CA PHE A 94 10.20 7.36 11.82
C PHE A 94 10.17 6.73 10.43
N THR A 95 9.08 6.06 10.06
CA THR A 95 8.93 5.42 8.75
C THR A 95 8.94 6.46 7.63
N VAL A 96 8.23 7.58 7.81
CA VAL A 96 8.20 8.66 6.81
C VAL A 96 9.60 9.23 6.58
N THR A 97 10.32 9.59 7.65
CA THR A 97 11.67 10.17 7.53
C THR A 97 12.64 9.18 6.91
N GLN A 98 12.57 7.90 7.31
CA GLN A 98 13.39 6.84 6.74
C GLN A 98 13.11 6.66 5.24
N ALA A 99 11.83 6.59 4.85
CA ALA A 99 11.43 6.39 3.46
C ALA A 99 11.88 7.54 2.56
N ILE A 100 11.70 8.79 3.00
CA ILE A 100 12.16 9.99 2.29
C ILE A 100 13.69 9.99 2.18
N SER A 101 14.40 9.75 3.29
CA SER A 101 15.87 9.72 3.29
C SER A 101 16.42 8.66 2.34
N SER A 102 15.78 7.50 2.27
CA SER A 102 16.23 6.39 1.42
C SER A 102 15.92 6.64 -0.06
N MET A 103 14.77 7.26 -0.38
CA MET A 103 14.48 7.71 -1.74
C MET A 103 15.49 8.76 -2.22
N ILE A 104 15.78 9.78 -1.41
CA ILE A 104 16.79 10.82 -1.74
C ILE A 104 18.16 10.19 -1.96
N HIS A 105 18.55 9.24 -1.10
CA HIS A 105 19.83 8.56 -1.25
C HIS A 105 19.89 7.79 -2.58
N ASN A 106 18.84 7.06 -2.92
CA ASN A 106 18.80 6.33 -4.18
C ASN A 106 18.90 7.24 -5.41
N LEU A 107 18.14 8.35 -5.41
CA LEU A 107 18.18 9.33 -6.50
C LEU A 107 19.59 9.87 -6.77
N ASN A 108 20.44 9.91 -5.75
CA ASN A 108 21.82 10.39 -5.86
C ASN A 108 22.83 9.28 -6.22
N ALA A 109 22.56 8.02 -5.87
CA ALA A 109 23.50 6.91 -6.05
C ALA A 109 23.44 6.28 -7.45
N GLY A 110 22.27 6.31 -8.11
CA GLY A 110 22.08 5.65 -9.42
C GLY A 110 22.11 4.12 -9.36
N GLU A 111 22.08 3.55 -8.16
CA GLU A 111 22.08 2.12 -7.87
C GLU A 111 20.69 1.50 -8.11
N ILE A 112 20.65 0.21 -8.46
CA ILE A 112 19.43 -0.54 -8.78
C ILE A 112 18.67 -0.85 -7.48
N LEU A 113 17.45 -0.32 -7.37
CA LEU A 113 16.60 -0.54 -6.21
C LEU A 113 16.04 -1.96 -6.13
N PRO A 114 15.83 -2.50 -4.91
CA PRO A 114 15.10 -3.74 -4.75
C PRO A 114 13.63 -3.57 -5.13
N SER A 115 13.00 -4.69 -5.49
CA SER A 115 11.55 -4.82 -5.61
C SER A 115 11.04 -6.06 -4.91
N LEU A 116 9.78 -6.01 -4.50
CA LEU A 116 9.13 -7.02 -3.71
C LEU A 116 7.76 -7.35 -4.31
N SER A 117 7.47 -8.64 -4.45
CA SER A 117 6.17 -9.13 -4.85
C SER A 117 5.74 -10.32 -3.99
N ILE A 118 4.46 -10.64 -4.02
CA ILE A 118 3.89 -11.80 -3.33
C ILE A 118 2.89 -12.49 -4.26
N SER A 119 3.02 -13.81 -4.43
CA SER A 119 2.02 -14.63 -5.09
C SER A 119 1.15 -15.36 -4.08
N GLU A 120 -0.10 -15.60 -4.45
CA GLU A 120 -1.12 -16.25 -3.63
C GLU A 120 -1.60 -17.54 -4.28
N GLU A 121 -1.66 -18.64 -3.52
CA GLU A 121 -2.34 -19.88 -3.87
C GLU A 121 -3.41 -20.18 -2.82
N ARG A 122 -4.70 -20.11 -3.22
CA ARG A 122 -5.83 -20.28 -2.29
C ARG A 122 -6.33 -21.72 -2.29
N SER A 123 -6.56 -22.27 -1.09
CA SER A 123 -7.11 -23.61 -0.89
C SER A 123 -8.07 -23.62 0.30
N GLY A 124 -9.39 -23.54 0.03
CA GLY A 124 -10.39 -23.43 1.08
C GLY A 124 -10.24 -22.15 1.90
N SER A 125 -10.15 -22.27 3.22
CA SER A 125 -9.88 -21.16 4.15
C SER A 125 -8.38 -20.88 4.36
N SER A 126 -7.51 -21.66 3.73
CA SER A 126 -6.07 -21.48 3.78
C SER A 126 -5.59 -20.73 2.54
N THR A 127 -4.59 -19.86 2.73
CA THR A 127 -3.87 -19.20 1.65
C THR A 127 -2.38 -19.42 1.85
N LYS A 128 -1.74 -19.93 0.80
CA LYS A 128 -0.30 -20.04 0.69
C LYS A 128 0.25 -18.81 -0.01
N PHE A 129 1.24 -18.18 0.61
CA PHE A 129 1.91 -16.99 0.12
C PHE A 129 3.35 -17.33 -0.22
N ILE A 130 3.82 -16.81 -1.36
CA ILE A 130 5.21 -16.96 -1.78
C ILE A 130 5.74 -15.55 -2.06
N PRO A 131 6.56 -14.99 -1.17
CA PRO A 131 7.21 -13.71 -1.41
C PRO A 131 8.38 -13.91 -2.37
N THR A 132 8.61 -12.93 -3.23
CA THR A 132 9.76 -12.88 -4.14
C THR A 132 10.44 -11.54 -3.99
N VAL A 133 11.75 -11.59 -3.70
CA VAL A 133 12.59 -10.40 -3.54
C VAL A 133 13.58 -10.32 -4.69
N GLU A 134 13.51 -9.22 -5.44
CA GLU A 134 14.61 -8.82 -6.33
C GLU A 134 15.47 -7.81 -5.57
N ARG A 135 16.73 -8.14 -5.30
CA ARG A 135 17.55 -7.38 -4.36
C ARG A 135 18.20 -6.13 -4.98
N GLY A 136 18.33 -6.07 -6.31
CA GLY A 136 19.14 -5.02 -6.95
C GLY A 136 20.53 -4.96 -6.34
N ASP A 137 21.00 -3.75 -6.04
CA ASP A 137 22.29 -3.51 -5.36
C ASP A 137 22.18 -3.49 -3.82
N SER A 138 21.02 -3.89 -3.27
CA SER A 138 20.77 -3.87 -1.83
C SER A 138 21.02 -5.23 -1.15
N GLU A 139 21.21 -5.19 0.18
CA GLU A 139 21.18 -6.38 1.01
C GLU A 139 19.84 -6.47 1.76
N LEU A 140 19.09 -7.57 1.60
CA LEU A 140 17.92 -7.86 2.44
C LEU A 140 18.40 -8.28 3.84
N LYS A 141 17.93 -7.57 4.87
CA LYS A 141 18.18 -7.88 6.28
C LYS A 141 17.06 -8.67 6.91
N GLU A 142 15.82 -8.34 6.57
CA GLU A 142 14.63 -8.99 7.12
C GLU A 142 13.49 -8.91 6.12
N LEU A 143 12.69 -9.96 6.04
CA LEU A 143 11.46 -10.00 5.27
C LEU A 143 10.31 -10.29 6.23
N ARG A 144 9.29 -9.46 6.18
CA ARG A 144 8.17 -9.46 7.12
C ARG A 144 6.87 -9.62 6.37
N ILE A 145 5.96 -10.44 6.87
CA ILE A 145 4.55 -10.37 6.49
C ILE A 145 3.76 -9.73 7.61
N PHE A 146 3.18 -8.57 7.34
CA PHE A 146 2.25 -7.89 8.24
C PHE A 146 0.85 -8.44 8.02
N THR A 147 0.12 -8.63 9.10
CA THR A 147 -1.26 -9.11 9.08
C THR A 147 -2.11 -8.41 10.11
N SER A 148 -3.40 -8.23 9.81
CA SER A 148 -4.40 -7.79 10.79
C SER A 148 -5.77 -8.33 10.42
N SER A 149 -6.59 -8.68 11.42
CA SER A 149 -7.93 -9.25 11.20
C SER A 149 -9.01 -8.34 11.81
N SER A 150 -10.17 -8.30 11.17
CA SER A 150 -11.36 -7.58 11.66
C SER A 150 -12.60 -8.38 11.28
N PRO A 151 -13.53 -8.65 12.22
CA PRO A 151 -14.78 -9.33 11.90
C PRO A 151 -15.60 -8.62 10.82
N GLU A 152 -15.57 -7.28 10.80
CA GLU A 152 -16.32 -6.44 9.86
C GLU A 152 -15.53 -6.13 8.58
N GLY A 153 -14.26 -6.57 8.49
CA GLY A 153 -13.35 -6.19 7.41
C GLY A 153 -13.02 -4.70 7.38
N ASP A 154 -13.08 -4.04 8.55
CA ASP A 154 -12.70 -2.65 8.75
C ASP A 154 -11.47 -2.54 9.67
N PHE A 155 -10.33 -2.23 9.07
CA PHE A 155 -9.03 -2.29 9.74
C PHE A 155 -8.61 -0.97 10.39
N LYS A 156 -9.44 0.08 10.35
CA LYS A 156 -9.11 1.41 10.90
C LYS A 156 -8.78 1.40 12.40
N ARG A 157 -9.20 0.37 13.13
CA ARG A 157 -8.93 0.18 14.57
C ARG A 157 -8.18 -1.11 14.89
N SER A 158 -7.74 -1.85 13.87
CA SER A 158 -7.06 -3.11 14.07
C SER A 158 -5.56 -2.89 14.27
N GLU A 159 -4.94 -3.75 15.08
CA GLU A 159 -3.50 -3.76 15.28
C GLU A 159 -2.83 -4.61 14.20
N PHE A 160 -1.77 -4.07 13.61
CA PHE A 160 -0.95 -4.72 12.60
C PHE A 160 0.32 -5.24 13.26
N ASP A 161 0.46 -6.56 13.26
CA ASP A 161 1.65 -7.27 13.68
C ASP A 161 2.31 -7.95 12.49
N PHE A 162 3.58 -8.33 12.65
CA PHE A 162 4.30 -9.06 11.61
C PHE A 162 4.95 -10.35 12.10
N LYS A 163 5.19 -11.25 11.15
CA LYS A 163 6.09 -12.40 11.31
C LYS A 163 7.24 -12.28 10.32
N VAL A 164 8.42 -12.69 10.75
CA VAL A 164 9.56 -12.85 9.85
C VAL A 164 9.33 -14.07 8.96
N ILE A 165 9.59 -13.92 7.68
CA ILE A 165 9.41 -14.92 6.62
C ILE A 165 10.67 -15.01 5.77
N GLU A 166 10.76 -16.05 4.94
CA GLU A 166 11.92 -16.31 4.09
C GLU A 166 11.59 -16.04 2.61
N ASP A 167 12.59 -15.55 1.88
CA ASP A 167 12.51 -15.27 0.45
C ASP A 167 12.33 -16.56 -0.37
N ASN A 168 11.40 -16.57 -1.31
CA ASN A 168 11.00 -17.73 -2.12
C ASN A 168 10.54 -18.96 -1.32
N GLN A 169 10.22 -18.80 -0.04
CA GLN A 169 9.65 -19.86 0.78
C GLN A 169 8.14 -19.68 0.92
N ALA A 170 7.42 -20.74 0.59
CA ALA A 170 5.99 -20.78 0.82
C ALA A 170 5.66 -20.76 2.32
N ILE A 171 4.75 -19.88 2.69
CA ILE A 171 4.17 -19.79 4.03
C ILE A 171 2.65 -19.89 3.91
N GLU A 172 2.04 -20.71 4.76
CA GLU A 172 0.61 -20.95 4.78
C GLU A 172 -0.03 -20.26 6.00
N PHE A 173 -1.13 -19.55 5.77
CA PHE A 173 -1.98 -19.01 6.82
C PHE A 173 -3.42 -19.43 6.60
N SER A 174 -4.10 -19.75 7.69
CA SER A 174 -5.55 -19.93 7.73
C SER A 174 -6.19 -18.74 8.43
N PHE A 175 -7.26 -18.22 7.84
CA PHE A 175 -7.96 -17.04 8.36
C PHE A 175 -9.42 -17.39 8.66
N GLU A 176 -9.87 -17.04 9.87
CA GLU A 176 -11.27 -17.22 10.29
C GLU A 176 -12.10 -15.95 10.10
N GLN A 177 -11.44 -14.82 9.86
CA GLN A 177 -12.03 -13.49 9.73
C GLN A 177 -11.43 -12.78 8.51
N PRO A 178 -12.12 -11.76 7.98
CA PRO A 178 -11.51 -10.85 7.02
C PRO A 178 -10.15 -10.39 7.51
N THR A 179 -9.12 -10.59 6.69
CA THR A 179 -7.73 -10.36 7.09
C THR A 179 -7.01 -9.57 6.01
N VAL A 180 -6.39 -8.47 6.41
CA VAL A 180 -5.47 -7.71 5.56
C VAL A 180 -4.06 -8.22 5.76
N TYR A 181 -3.28 -8.22 4.69
CA TYR A 181 -1.85 -8.50 4.75
C TYR A 181 -1.07 -7.65 3.73
N TYR A 182 0.21 -7.46 4.02
CA TYR A 182 1.22 -6.98 3.06
C TYR A 182 2.60 -7.53 3.46
N VAL A 183 3.54 -7.56 2.53
CA VAL A 183 4.92 -7.95 2.82
C VAL A 183 5.77 -6.68 2.86
N GLU A 184 6.70 -6.61 3.80
CA GLU A 184 7.70 -5.57 3.91
C GLU A 184 9.10 -6.19 3.90
N GLY A 185 9.98 -5.69 3.04
CA GLY A 185 11.40 -5.98 3.07
C GLY A 185 12.16 -4.85 3.77
N VAL A 186 13.03 -5.22 4.69
CA VAL A 186 14.03 -4.35 5.32
C VAL A 186 15.35 -4.56 4.60
N PHE A 187 15.79 -3.56 3.86
CA PHE A 187 17.01 -3.59 3.07
C PHE A 187 18.04 -2.64 3.67
N THR A 188 19.32 -2.89 3.39
CA THR A 188 20.38 -1.90 3.55
C THR A 188 21.02 -1.59 2.21
N PHE A 189 21.29 -0.30 2.01
CA PHE A 189 21.79 0.26 0.76
C PHE A 189 22.76 1.38 1.11
N GLY A 190 24.04 1.27 0.72
CA GLY A 190 25.07 2.24 1.13
C GLY A 190 25.17 2.46 2.65
N GLY A 191 24.81 1.46 3.46
CA GLY A 191 24.75 1.56 4.94
C GLY A 191 23.51 2.29 5.49
N LYS A 192 22.54 2.66 4.65
CA LYS A 192 21.24 3.24 5.03
C LYS A 192 20.13 2.21 4.92
N GLY A 193 19.15 2.26 5.82
CA GLY A 193 18.02 1.34 5.83
C GLY A 193 16.91 1.76 4.87
N LEU A 194 16.46 0.86 4.01
CA LEU A 194 15.34 1.07 3.07
C LEU A 194 14.22 0.09 3.40
N LEU A 195 12.99 0.60 3.50
CA LEU A 195 11.79 -0.21 3.66
C LEU A 195 11.02 -0.21 2.34
N ILE A 196 10.59 -1.38 1.89
CA ILE A 196 9.71 -1.53 0.72
C ILE A 196 8.59 -2.49 1.09
N SER A 197 7.35 -2.08 0.85
CA SER A 197 6.16 -2.89 1.04
C SER A 197 5.47 -3.22 -0.28
N THR A 198 4.84 -4.39 -0.34
CA THR A 198 3.82 -4.68 -1.36
C THR A 198 2.54 -3.89 -1.05
N PRO A 199 1.66 -3.63 -2.05
CA PRO A 199 0.32 -3.15 -1.77
C PRO A 199 -0.43 -4.11 -0.85
N ALA A 200 -1.09 -3.57 0.18
CA ALA A 200 -1.91 -4.38 1.08
C ALA A 200 -3.09 -5.00 0.33
N ARG A 201 -3.47 -6.22 0.74
CA ARG A 201 -4.57 -7.00 0.17
C ARG A 201 -5.45 -7.53 1.28
N VAL A 202 -6.74 -7.63 1.01
CA VAL A 202 -7.73 -8.16 1.96
C VAL A 202 -8.26 -9.50 1.47
N LEU A 203 -8.31 -10.47 2.38
CA LEU A 203 -8.85 -11.81 2.19
C LEU A 203 -10.14 -11.97 3.00
N GLY A 204 -11.05 -12.82 2.52
CA GLY A 204 -12.24 -13.21 3.27
C GLY A 204 -13.31 -12.12 3.40
N LYS A 205 -13.33 -11.16 2.47
CA LYS A 205 -14.33 -10.10 2.38
C LYS A 205 -15.22 -10.29 1.17
#